data_AF-A0A8H5YV96-F1
#
_entry.id   AF-A0A8H5YV96-F1
#
_cell.length_a   1.000
_cell.length_b   1.000
_cell.length_c   1.000
_cell.angle_alpha   90.00
_cell.angle_beta   90.00
_cell.angle_gamma   90.00
#
_symmetry.space_group_name_H-M   'P 1'
#
loop_
_entity.id
_entity.type
_entity.pdbx_description
1 polymer ?
#
loop_
_entity_poly.entity_id
_entity_poly.type
_entity_poly.pdbx_seq_one_letter_code
_entity_poly.pdbx_strand_id
1 'polypeptide(L)'
;MDATDIRTHHDVTGRAQRTAIAILNGRPPSSPTSPGLASLVVVLRVIYAYLLTHPGALPFLDWVKSEEKQNPILRAAWHPFGDEPEEIKLATRSMNEWVEDLRSKGFSPDESFYTLCESSLMKNTFWSHPGIRVVRPPAQVESSNSAGSYLHADLLEFNPAQKPGQTLQAFADDLFETTTAGPPIIRILYHSDGKQPIDFKDLRSFRPPISSDTTHGIQKTYMVLAIVRLNDNSHKNDYVRTYSIDGPNFIAEYEPPSFMAHRWSVKDAPVKYMLIYGLHESQSNDLTDFDSLPEIATYRIAQEDVARIRGVDDYLNSLRPGQQTPGADSTTSGTNLAGGSEHSVPEYKDRRISSLGLYFPKKAWNVKENSPGYGSDRPYRE
;
A
#
# COMPACT_ATOMS: atom_id res chain seq x y z
N MET A 1 20.17 0.18 -17.50
CA MET A 1 19.34 0.11 -16.28
C MET A 1 19.55 1.41 -15.55
N ASP A 2 18.46 1.97 -15.03
CA ASP A 2 18.49 3.18 -14.22
C ASP A 2 19.33 2.93 -12.96
N ALA A 3 20.21 3.86 -12.58
CA ALA A 3 21.03 3.73 -11.37
C ALA A 3 20.18 3.72 -10.08
N THR A 4 18.89 3.99 -10.21
CA THR A 4 17.91 4.08 -9.13
C THR A 4 16.96 2.89 -9.07
N ASP A 5 17.33 1.73 -9.62
CA ASP A 5 16.50 0.52 -9.55
C ASP A 5 16.94 -0.36 -8.35
N ILE A 6 16.01 -0.76 -7.48
CA ILE A 6 16.31 -1.65 -6.33
C ILE A 6 17.04 -2.92 -6.80
N ARG A 7 16.70 -3.44 -7.98
CA ARG A 7 17.24 -4.69 -8.53
C ARG A 7 18.69 -4.58 -8.99
N THR A 8 19.22 -3.37 -9.20
CA THR A 8 20.65 -3.20 -9.54
C THR A 8 21.55 -3.27 -8.31
N HIS A 9 20.99 -3.01 -7.13
CA HIS A 9 21.74 -2.92 -5.86
C HIS A 9 21.50 -4.12 -4.94
N HIS A 10 20.39 -4.84 -5.14
CA HIS A 10 20.00 -5.96 -4.30
C HIS A 10 19.70 -7.19 -5.15
N ASP A 11 20.36 -8.31 -4.81
CA ASP A 11 19.98 -9.62 -5.32
C ASP A 11 18.62 -10.01 -4.74
N VAL A 12 17.58 -9.82 -5.55
CA VAL A 12 16.18 -10.12 -5.23
C VAL A 12 15.86 -11.62 -5.17
N THR A 13 16.82 -12.48 -5.53
CA THR A 13 16.71 -13.95 -5.47
C THR A 13 17.52 -14.57 -4.32
N GLY A 14 18.34 -13.77 -3.63
CA GLY A 14 19.28 -14.24 -2.63
C GLY A 14 19.18 -13.52 -1.30
N ARG A 15 20.32 -13.34 -0.62
CA ARG A 15 20.36 -12.81 0.76
C ARG A 15 19.81 -11.39 0.90
N ALA A 16 19.83 -10.60 -0.17
CA ALA A 16 19.34 -9.22 -0.19
C ALA A 16 17.83 -9.09 -0.49
N GLN A 17 17.13 -10.21 -0.73
CA GLN A 17 15.69 -10.20 -1.02
C GLN A 17 14.87 -9.53 0.09
N ARG A 18 15.19 -9.84 1.36
CA ARG A 18 14.51 -9.23 2.52
C ARG A 18 14.66 -7.71 2.55
N THR A 19 15.83 -7.21 2.16
CA THR A 19 16.12 -5.78 2.07
C THR A 19 15.28 -5.13 0.96
N ALA A 20 15.21 -5.75 -0.22
CA ALA A 20 14.37 -5.28 -1.31
C ALA A 20 12.88 -5.23 -0.92
N ILE A 21 12.37 -6.28 -0.27
CA ILE A 21 11.00 -6.32 0.27
C ILE A 21 10.76 -5.19 1.28
N ALA A 22 11.70 -4.98 2.20
CA ALA A 22 11.59 -3.92 3.20
C ALA A 22 11.55 -2.53 2.55
N ILE A 23 12.34 -2.27 1.52
CA ILE A 23 12.33 -1.00 0.78
C ILE A 23 11.02 -0.82 0.01
N LEU A 24 10.55 -1.87 -0.69
CA LEU A 24 9.31 -1.83 -1.47
C LEU A 24 8.10 -1.49 -0.59
N ASN A 25 7.96 -2.14 0.57
CA ASN A 25 6.86 -1.89 1.51
C ASN A 25 7.08 -0.61 2.33
N GLY A 26 8.33 -0.30 2.69
CA GLY A 26 8.72 0.74 3.63
C GLY A 26 8.73 2.17 3.10
N ARG A 27 8.96 2.34 1.79
CA ARG A 27 9.28 3.65 1.21
C ARG A 27 8.36 4.01 0.05
N PRO A 28 7.23 4.67 0.30
CA PRO A 28 6.32 5.13 -0.76
C PRO A 28 6.93 6.31 -1.54
N PRO A 29 6.40 6.72 -2.69
CA PRO A 29 6.88 7.91 -3.39
C PRO A 29 6.82 9.18 -2.52
N SER A 30 7.91 9.95 -2.45
CA SER A 30 7.97 11.23 -1.72
C SER A 30 7.71 12.47 -2.58
N SER A 31 7.62 12.29 -3.90
CA SER A 31 7.49 13.35 -4.91
C SER A 31 6.04 13.86 -5.06
N PRO A 32 5.84 15.13 -5.48
CA PRO A 32 4.52 15.67 -5.83
C PRO A 32 4.01 15.08 -7.15
N THR A 33 3.62 13.82 -7.15
CA THR A 33 2.79 13.22 -8.20
C THR A 33 1.32 13.25 -7.81
N SER A 34 0.44 12.97 -8.77
CA SER A 34 -0.99 12.81 -8.46
C SER A 34 -1.20 11.72 -7.40
N PRO A 35 -2.18 11.89 -6.48
CA PRO A 35 -2.53 10.86 -5.50
C PRO A 35 -2.86 9.50 -6.14
N GLY A 36 -3.50 9.51 -7.32
CA GLY A 36 -3.85 8.30 -8.07
C GLY A 36 -2.63 7.51 -8.54
N LEU A 37 -1.67 8.19 -9.18
CA LEU A 37 -0.44 7.55 -9.64
C LEU A 37 0.43 7.08 -8.47
N ALA A 38 0.55 7.89 -7.42
CA ALA A 38 1.30 7.51 -6.22
C ALA A 38 0.70 6.26 -5.55
N SER A 39 -0.63 6.21 -5.43
CA SER A 39 -1.35 5.04 -4.91
C SER A 39 -1.11 3.80 -5.77
N LEU A 40 -1.11 3.93 -7.10
CA LEU A 40 -0.84 2.82 -8.02
C LEU A 40 0.59 2.29 -7.87
N VAL A 41 1.56 3.19 -7.76
CA VAL A 41 2.95 2.81 -7.50
C VAL A 41 3.08 2.05 -6.17
N VAL A 42 2.43 2.52 -5.10
CA VAL A 42 2.43 1.81 -3.80
C VAL A 42 1.80 0.42 -3.90
N VAL A 43 0.66 0.30 -4.58
CA VAL A 43 0.01 -1.01 -4.79
C VAL A 43 0.92 -1.98 -5.53
N LEU A 44 1.55 -1.54 -6.62
CA LEU A 44 2.48 -2.37 -7.38
C LEU A 44 3.69 -2.80 -6.56
N ARG A 45 4.22 -1.90 -5.71
CA ARG A 45 5.32 -2.22 -4.80
C ARG A 45 4.97 -3.34 -3.83
N VAL A 46 3.79 -3.28 -3.23
CA VAL A 46 3.32 -4.34 -2.31
C VAL A 46 3.13 -5.65 -3.06
N ILE A 47 2.58 -5.61 -4.27
CA ILE A 47 2.46 -6.80 -5.12
C ILE A 47 3.84 -7.39 -5.42
N TYR A 48 4.83 -6.58 -5.80
CA TYR A 48 6.19 -7.06 -6.03
C TYR A 48 6.84 -7.64 -4.79
N ALA A 49 6.69 -6.97 -3.64
CA ALA A 49 7.19 -7.44 -2.36
C ALA A 49 6.59 -8.81 -1.99
N TYR A 50 5.28 -8.96 -2.17
CA TYR A 50 4.59 -10.24 -1.98
C TYR A 50 5.10 -11.31 -2.95
N LEU A 51 5.18 -11.01 -4.25
CA LEU A 51 5.62 -11.95 -5.27
C LEU A 51 7.06 -12.41 -5.08
N LEU A 52 7.96 -11.57 -4.56
CA LEU A 52 9.31 -11.98 -4.21
C LEU A 52 9.32 -13.11 -3.17
N THR A 53 8.31 -13.21 -2.31
CA THR A 53 8.16 -14.30 -1.33
C THR A 53 7.45 -15.54 -1.89
N HIS A 54 6.81 -15.43 -3.06
CA HIS A 54 5.96 -16.48 -3.59
C HIS A 54 6.72 -17.45 -4.50
N PRO A 55 6.67 -18.77 -4.24
CA PRO A 55 7.30 -19.77 -5.10
C PRO A 55 6.80 -19.66 -6.54
N GLY A 56 7.70 -19.66 -7.52
CA GLY A 56 7.34 -19.62 -8.94
C GLY A 56 6.93 -18.24 -9.45
N ALA A 57 7.10 -17.16 -8.69
CA ALA A 57 6.82 -15.80 -9.15
C ALA A 57 7.91 -15.20 -10.06
N LEU A 58 9.12 -15.78 -10.10
CA LEU A 58 10.23 -15.24 -10.89
C LEU A 58 9.90 -15.09 -12.39
N PRO A 59 9.30 -16.09 -13.08
CA PRO A 59 8.91 -15.92 -14.48
C PRO A 59 7.94 -14.76 -14.70
N PHE A 60 7.05 -14.51 -13.74
CA PHE A 60 6.15 -13.35 -13.81
C PHE A 60 6.92 -12.04 -13.65
N LEU A 61 7.86 -11.94 -12.70
CA LEU A 61 8.67 -10.74 -12.52
C LEU A 61 9.59 -10.46 -13.72
N ASP A 62 10.09 -11.51 -14.38
CA ASP A 62 10.84 -11.37 -15.64
C ASP A 62 9.94 -10.83 -16.78
N TRP A 63 8.70 -11.30 -16.85
CA TRP A 63 7.71 -10.75 -17.78
C TRP A 63 7.42 -9.27 -17.48
N VAL A 64 7.17 -8.90 -16.21
CA VAL A 64 6.94 -7.51 -15.80
C VAL A 64 8.10 -6.63 -16.26
N LYS A 65 9.33 -7.10 -16.07
CA LYS A 65 10.54 -6.41 -16.51
C LYS A 65 10.58 -6.19 -18.02
N SER A 66 10.10 -7.14 -18.82
CA SER A 66 10.03 -6.99 -20.28
C SER A 66 9.02 -5.92 -20.73
N GLU A 67 7.98 -5.70 -19.92
CA GLU A 67 6.91 -4.72 -20.17
C GLU A 67 7.25 -3.30 -19.71
N GLU A 68 8.26 -3.10 -18.87
CA GLU A 68 8.65 -1.80 -18.30
C GLU A 68 9.03 -0.73 -19.34
N LYS A 69 9.47 -1.16 -20.55
CA LYS A 69 9.73 -0.23 -21.66
C LYS A 69 8.42 0.35 -22.21
N GLN A 70 7.37 -0.45 -22.23
CA GLN A 70 6.05 -0.02 -22.67
C GLN A 70 5.34 0.75 -21.56
N ASN A 71 5.38 0.23 -20.32
CA ASN A 71 4.72 0.81 -19.16
C ASN A 71 5.74 1.30 -18.11
N PRO A 72 6.06 2.61 -18.09
CA PRO A 72 7.02 3.16 -17.14
C PRO A 72 6.52 3.12 -15.67
N ILE A 73 5.22 2.93 -15.41
CA ILE A 73 4.70 2.78 -14.03
C ILE A 73 5.28 1.53 -13.37
N LEU A 74 5.41 0.43 -14.14
CA LEU A 74 5.97 -0.83 -13.65
C LEU A 74 7.42 -0.65 -13.19
N ARG A 75 8.17 0.19 -13.92
CA ARG A 75 9.55 0.55 -13.60
C ARG A 75 9.62 1.47 -12.38
N ALA A 76 8.72 2.45 -12.31
CA ALA A 76 8.63 3.39 -11.19
C ALA A 76 8.45 2.69 -9.84
N ALA A 77 7.67 1.60 -9.83
CA ALA A 77 7.47 0.78 -8.64
C ALA A 77 8.75 0.09 -8.12
N TRP A 78 9.82 -0.04 -8.92
CA TRP A 78 11.12 -0.58 -8.48
C TRP A 78 12.09 0.48 -7.94
N HIS A 79 11.71 1.75 -7.89
CA HIS A 79 12.58 2.81 -7.36
C HIS A 79 12.74 2.71 -5.84
N PRO A 80 13.91 2.93 -5.21
CA PRO A 80 14.05 2.75 -3.77
C PRO A 80 13.17 3.73 -2.98
N PHE A 81 13.04 4.96 -3.48
CA PHE A 81 12.51 6.12 -2.76
C PHE A 81 13.20 6.34 -1.41
N GLY A 82 13.11 7.56 -0.93
CA GLY A 82 13.82 7.99 0.25
C GLY A 82 13.29 9.31 0.76
N ASP A 83 13.56 9.56 2.03
CA ASP A 83 13.14 10.72 2.79
C ASP A 83 14.28 11.71 3.04
N GLU A 84 15.52 11.37 2.67
CA GLU A 84 16.64 12.30 2.72
C GLU A 84 16.56 13.30 1.55
N PRO A 85 16.96 14.57 1.72
CA PRO A 85 16.79 15.60 0.69
C PRO A 85 17.34 15.24 -0.70
N GLU A 86 18.51 14.60 -0.76
CA GLU A 86 19.10 14.17 -2.04
C GLU A 86 18.36 12.97 -2.64
N GLU A 87 17.85 12.04 -1.81
CA GLU A 87 17.03 10.92 -2.26
C GLU A 87 15.69 11.42 -2.81
N ILE A 88 15.06 12.40 -2.14
CA ILE A 88 13.82 13.06 -2.59
C ILE A 88 14.08 13.77 -3.93
N LYS A 89 15.18 14.51 -4.05
CA LYS A 89 15.52 15.23 -5.28
C LYS A 89 15.75 14.28 -6.46
N LEU A 90 16.44 13.16 -6.22
CA LEU A 90 16.66 12.13 -7.22
C LEU A 90 15.34 11.45 -7.61
N ALA A 91 14.55 11.03 -6.63
CA ALA A 91 13.23 10.44 -6.83
C ALA A 91 12.30 11.38 -7.61
N THR A 92 12.30 12.66 -7.28
CA THR A 92 11.49 13.68 -7.97
C THR A 92 11.90 13.80 -9.44
N ARG A 93 13.20 13.78 -9.73
CA ARG A 93 13.69 13.79 -11.11
C ARG A 93 13.22 12.56 -11.88
N SER A 94 13.45 11.36 -11.34
CA SER A 94 13.05 10.10 -11.99
C SER A 94 11.53 10.03 -12.18
N MET A 95 10.74 10.45 -11.18
CA MET A 95 9.27 10.52 -11.31
C MET A 95 8.85 11.48 -12.41
N ASN A 96 9.45 12.68 -12.50
CA ASN A 96 9.14 13.63 -13.58
C ASN A 96 9.46 13.05 -14.96
N GLU A 97 10.59 12.35 -15.11
CA GLU A 97 10.94 11.67 -16.35
C GLU A 97 9.91 10.60 -16.74
N TRP A 98 9.43 9.80 -15.79
CA TRP A 98 8.39 8.79 -16.06
C TRP A 98 7.02 9.41 -16.35
N VAL A 99 6.67 10.50 -15.69
CA VAL A 99 5.44 11.27 -15.93
C VAL A 99 5.45 11.84 -17.35
N GLU A 100 6.58 12.39 -17.81
CA GLU A 100 6.72 12.85 -19.19
C GLU A 100 6.70 11.69 -20.20
N ASP A 101 7.33 10.56 -19.89
CA ASP A 101 7.26 9.35 -20.73
C ASP A 101 5.80 8.85 -20.88
N LEU A 102 5.03 8.81 -19.79
CA LEU A 102 3.60 8.48 -19.82
C LEU A 102 2.79 9.43 -20.71
N ARG A 103 3.00 10.75 -20.56
CA ARG A 103 2.33 11.77 -21.38
C ARG A 103 2.68 11.59 -22.86
N SER A 104 3.94 11.32 -23.18
CA SER A 104 4.40 11.08 -24.56
C SER A 104 3.74 9.86 -25.21
N LYS A 105 3.33 8.88 -24.39
CA LYS A 105 2.60 7.68 -24.80
C LYS A 105 1.08 7.86 -24.83
N GLY A 106 0.58 9.07 -24.55
CA GLY A 106 -0.85 9.41 -24.59
C GLY A 106 -1.61 9.08 -23.31
N PHE A 107 -0.92 8.85 -22.18
CA PHE A 107 -1.55 8.59 -20.90
C PHE A 107 -1.48 9.83 -20.00
N SER A 108 -2.57 10.13 -19.32
CA SER A 108 -2.63 11.22 -18.35
C SER A 108 -2.19 10.71 -16.96
N PRO A 109 -1.07 11.18 -16.41
CA PRO A 109 -0.58 10.75 -15.09
C PRO A 109 -1.37 11.36 -13.93
N ASP A 110 -2.21 12.36 -14.21
CA ASP A 110 -3.00 13.11 -13.23
C ASP A 110 -4.39 12.50 -12.99
N GLU A 111 -4.67 11.36 -13.62
CA GLU A 111 -5.89 10.58 -13.45
C GLU A 111 -6.01 9.93 -12.07
N SER A 112 -7.23 9.52 -11.72
CA SER A 112 -7.47 8.76 -10.49
C SER A 112 -6.79 7.39 -10.52
N PHE A 113 -6.59 6.81 -9.33
CA PHE A 113 -6.08 5.46 -9.20
C PHE A 113 -6.88 4.47 -10.05
N TYR A 114 -8.22 4.54 -10.00
CA TYR A 114 -9.08 3.61 -10.75
C TYR A 114 -8.85 3.73 -12.25
N THR A 115 -8.84 4.95 -12.80
CA THR A 115 -8.62 5.18 -14.23
C THR A 115 -7.24 4.70 -14.68
N LEU A 116 -6.19 4.93 -13.88
CA LEU A 116 -4.85 4.44 -14.18
C LEU A 116 -4.75 2.92 -14.09
N CYS A 117 -5.29 2.32 -13.03
CA CYS A 117 -5.27 0.88 -12.77
C CYS A 117 -6.02 0.10 -13.86
N GLU A 118 -7.15 0.64 -14.34
CA GLU A 118 -7.99 0.06 -15.40
C GLU A 118 -7.66 0.56 -16.81
N SER A 119 -6.60 1.35 -16.96
CA SER A 119 -6.15 1.86 -18.26
C SER A 119 -5.76 0.72 -19.20
N SER A 120 -5.84 0.98 -20.51
CA SER A 120 -5.37 0.04 -21.53
C SER A 120 -3.89 -0.31 -21.36
N LEU A 121 -3.07 0.62 -20.84
CA LEU A 121 -1.68 0.37 -20.52
C LEU A 121 -1.55 -0.73 -19.48
N MET A 122 -2.17 -0.56 -18.30
CA MET A 122 -2.09 -1.53 -17.21
C MET A 122 -2.75 -2.87 -17.58
N LYS A 123 -3.89 -2.83 -18.28
CA LYS A 123 -4.56 -4.04 -18.77
C LYS A 123 -3.66 -4.86 -19.70
N ASN A 124 -2.96 -4.21 -20.63
CA ASN A 124 -2.14 -4.93 -21.61
C ASN A 124 -0.78 -5.37 -21.08
N THR A 125 -0.22 -4.64 -20.11
CA THR A 125 1.19 -4.81 -19.65
C THR A 125 1.33 -5.31 -18.22
N PHE A 126 0.25 -5.43 -17.45
CA PHE A 126 0.29 -6.01 -16.11
C PHE A 126 -0.81 -7.05 -15.92
N TRP A 127 -2.08 -6.60 -15.97
CA TRP A 127 -3.25 -7.44 -15.62
C TRP A 127 -3.58 -8.52 -16.65
N SER A 128 -3.09 -8.41 -17.88
CA SER A 128 -3.27 -9.42 -18.92
C SER A 128 -2.53 -10.72 -18.64
N HIS A 129 -1.51 -10.72 -17.77
CA HIS A 129 -0.62 -11.87 -17.62
C HIS A 129 -1.38 -13.09 -17.06
N PRO A 130 -1.22 -14.28 -17.66
CA PRO A 130 -1.93 -15.49 -17.20
C PRO A 130 -1.68 -15.84 -15.73
N GLY A 131 -0.49 -15.52 -15.23
CA GLY A 131 -0.08 -15.74 -13.85
C GLY A 131 -0.77 -14.86 -12.79
N ILE A 132 -1.60 -13.87 -13.16
CA ILE A 132 -2.39 -13.08 -12.20
C ILE A 132 -3.86 -12.92 -12.61
N ARG A 133 -4.30 -13.66 -13.65
CA ARG A 133 -5.66 -13.56 -14.19
C ARG A 133 -6.62 -14.46 -13.38
N VAL A 134 -7.74 -13.89 -12.95
CA VAL A 134 -8.75 -14.59 -12.11
C VAL A 134 -9.65 -15.52 -12.91
N VAL A 135 -10.04 -15.09 -14.11
CA VAL A 135 -10.92 -15.88 -14.98
C VAL A 135 -10.16 -16.19 -16.27
N ARG A 136 -10.01 -17.49 -16.60
CA ARG A 136 -9.68 -17.83 -17.99
C ARG A 136 -10.90 -17.44 -18.83
N PRO A 137 -10.74 -16.64 -19.90
CA PRO A 137 -11.84 -16.38 -20.82
C PRO A 137 -12.47 -17.74 -21.16
N PRO A 138 -13.80 -17.92 -21.00
CA PRO A 138 -14.42 -19.15 -21.41
C PRO A 138 -13.96 -19.40 -22.85
N ALA A 139 -13.44 -20.60 -23.10
CA ALA A 139 -13.13 -21.03 -24.46
C ALA A 139 -14.48 -21.16 -25.18
N GLN A 140 -14.99 -20.03 -25.67
CA GLN A 140 -16.29 -19.87 -26.30
C GLN A 140 -17.48 -20.37 -25.46
N VAL A 141 -18.09 -19.50 -24.66
CA VAL A 141 -19.46 -19.75 -24.17
C VAL A 141 -20.30 -18.51 -24.40
N GLU A 142 -21.12 -18.57 -25.46
CA GLU A 142 -22.33 -17.77 -25.61
C GLU A 142 -23.32 -18.20 -24.52
N SER A 143 -23.28 -17.62 -23.32
CA SER A 143 -24.42 -17.74 -22.41
C SER A 143 -24.58 -16.49 -21.55
N SER A 144 -25.77 -15.91 -21.64
CA SER A 144 -26.08 -14.54 -21.25
C SER A 144 -26.51 -14.35 -19.78
N ASN A 145 -26.44 -15.37 -18.92
CA ASN A 145 -27.27 -15.37 -17.69
C ASN A 145 -26.55 -15.83 -16.39
N SER A 146 -25.33 -15.39 -16.10
CA SER A 146 -24.71 -15.65 -14.78
C SER A 146 -24.60 -14.39 -13.93
N ALA A 147 -25.06 -14.52 -12.67
CA ALA A 147 -25.12 -13.51 -11.64
C ALA A 147 -23.73 -12.91 -11.32
N GLY A 148 -23.66 -11.59 -11.22
CA GLY A 148 -22.42 -10.83 -11.07
C GLY A 148 -21.92 -10.33 -12.43
N SER A 149 -21.85 -9.02 -12.61
CA SER A 149 -21.26 -8.44 -13.81
C SER A 149 -19.75 -8.67 -13.74
N TYR A 150 -19.24 -9.68 -14.43
CA TYR A 150 -17.80 -9.77 -14.72
C TYR A 150 -17.42 -8.53 -15.53
N LEU A 151 -16.93 -7.48 -14.86
CA LEU A 151 -16.50 -6.26 -15.55
C LEU A 151 -15.41 -6.61 -16.56
N HIS A 152 -14.42 -7.42 -16.13
CA HIS A 152 -13.35 -7.99 -16.95
C HIS A 152 -12.76 -9.27 -16.31
N ALA A 153 -11.92 -10.03 -17.04
CA ALA A 153 -11.32 -11.29 -16.57
C ALA A 153 -10.36 -11.16 -15.36
N ASP A 154 -10.08 -9.95 -14.92
CA ASP A 154 -9.02 -9.52 -14.00
C ASP A 154 -9.48 -8.57 -12.87
N LEU A 155 -10.77 -8.22 -12.81
CA LEU A 155 -11.36 -7.38 -11.75
C LEU A 155 -12.76 -7.89 -11.37
N LEU A 156 -12.95 -8.13 -10.07
CA LEU A 156 -14.21 -8.60 -9.49
C LEU A 156 -14.99 -7.43 -8.88
N GLU A 157 -16.30 -7.39 -9.03
CA GLU A 157 -17.14 -6.35 -8.41
C GLU A 157 -17.94 -6.96 -7.24
N PHE A 158 -17.72 -6.45 -6.03
CA PHE A 158 -18.45 -6.84 -4.83
C PHE A 158 -19.31 -5.67 -4.34
N ASN A 159 -20.63 -5.83 -4.48
CA ASN A 159 -21.61 -4.80 -4.15
C ASN A 159 -22.72 -5.37 -3.24
N PRO A 160 -22.55 -5.28 -1.91
CA PRO A 160 -23.53 -5.79 -0.94
C PRO A 160 -24.92 -5.18 -1.09
N ALA A 161 -25.04 -3.95 -1.60
CA ALA A 161 -26.35 -3.33 -1.81
C ALA A 161 -27.18 -4.04 -2.89
N GLN A 162 -26.53 -4.72 -3.86
CA GLN A 162 -27.21 -5.52 -4.88
C GLN A 162 -27.65 -6.89 -4.36
N LYS A 163 -26.92 -7.46 -3.41
CA LYS A 163 -27.21 -8.74 -2.74
C LYS A 163 -27.09 -8.57 -1.21
N PRO A 164 -28.10 -7.95 -0.55
CA PRO A 164 -28.05 -7.69 0.88
C PRO A 164 -27.77 -8.96 1.71
N GLY A 165 -26.87 -8.86 2.68
CA GLY A 165 -26.44 -9.99 3.51
C GLY A 165 -25.42 -10.95 2.88
N GLN A 166 -25.02 -10.74 1.62
CA GLN A 166 -23.92 -11.51 1.02
C GLN A 166 -22.59 -11.15 1.70
N THR A 167 -21.89 -12.14 2.23
CA THR A 167 -20.54 -11.97 2.78
C THR A 167 -19.49 -12.05 1.67
N LEU A 168 -18.27 -11.55 1.94
CA LEU A 168 -17.16 -11.70 1.01
C LEU A 168 -16.84 -13.17 0.71
N GLN A 169 -16.93 -14.05 1.72
CA GLN A 169 -16.73 -15.49 1.53
C GLN A 169 -17.78 -16.07 0.60
N ALA A 170 -19.08 -15.77 0.80
CA ALA A 170 -20.14 -16.26 -0.07
C ALA A 170 -19.98 -15.73 -1.51
N PHE A 171 -19.51 -14.49 -1.67
CA PHE A 171 -19.14 -13.94 -2.98
C PHE A 171 -17.96 -14.69 -3.63
N ALA A 172 -16.95 -15.05 -2.85
CA ALA A 172 -15.80 -15.82 -3.33
C ALA A 172 -16.19 -17.25 -3.71
N ASP A 173 -17.05 -17.90 -2.92
CA ASP A 173 -17.53 -19.26 -3.20
C ASP A 173 -18.24 -19.31 -4.57
N ASP A 174 -19.19 -18.40 -4.81
CA ASP A 174 -19.89 -18.24 -6.10
C ASP A 174 -18.89 -18.08 -7.27
N LEU A 175 -17.84 -17.28 -7.08
CA LEU A 175 -16.83 -17.03 -8.10
C LEU A 175 -16.03 -18.29 -8.44
N PHE A 176 -15.47 -18.96 -7.44
CA PHE A 176 -14.58 -20.09 -7.66
C PHE A 176 -15.30 -21.37 -8.10
N GLU A 177 -16.62 -21.49 -7.88
CA GLU A 177 -17.41 -22.52 -8.57
C GLU A 177 -17.31 -22.40 -10.10
N THR A 178 -17.10 -21.17 -10.61
CA THR A 178 -17.06 -20.88 -12.04
C THR A 178 -15.65 -20.75 -12.64
N THR A 179 -14.60 -20.71 -11.80
CA THR A 179 -13.21 -20.58 -12.26
C THR A 179 -12.28 -21.61 -11.63
N THR A 180 -11.37 -22.15 -12.43
CA THR A 180 -10.34 -23.11 -11.97
C THR A 180 -8.99 -22.46 -11.67
N ALA A 181 -8.85 -21.15 -11.93
CA ALA A 181 -7.61 -20.43 -11.69
C ALA A 181 -7.56 -19.92 -10.24
N GLY A 182 -6.55 -20.34 -9.49
CA GLY A 182 -6.19 -19.74 -8.19
C GLY A 182 -5.02 -18.79 -8.39
N PRO A 183 -5.23 -17.56 -8.89
CA PRO A 183 -4.12 -16.63 -9.13
C PRO A 183 -3.48 -16.19 -7.80
N PRO A 184 -2.18 -15.88 -7.78
CA PRO A 184 -1.52 -15.36 -6.59
C PRO A 184 -2.06 -13.97 -6.17
N ILE A 185 -2.67 -13.21 -7.08
CA ILE A 185 -3.24 -11.88 -6.82
C ILE A 185 -4.70 -11.84 -7.28
N ILE A 186 -5.58 -11.26 -6.46
CA ILE A 186 -6.99 -10.96 -6.81
C ILE A 186 -7.28 -9.48 -6.55
N ARG A 187 -8.05 -8.85 -7.44
CA ARG A 187 -8.55 -7.48 -7.29
C ARG A 187 -10.06 -7.48 -7.15
N ILE A 188 -10.57 -6.77 -6.15
CA ILE A 188 -12.00 -6.61 -5.89
C ILE A 188 -12.33 -5.12 -5.81
N LEU A 189 -13.22 -4.66 -6.66
CA LEU A 189 -13.89 -3.37 -6.52
C LEU A 189 -15.05 -3.53 -5.53
N TYR A 190 -14.86 -3.02 -4.32
CA TYR A 190 -15.85 -3.06 -3.24
C TYR A 190 -16.64 -1.75 -3.21
N HIS A 191 -17.97 -1.87 -3.17
CA HIS A 191 -18.90 -0.75 -3.06
C HIS A 191 -19.47 -0.73 -1.63
N SER A 192 -18.99 0.19 -0.78
CA SER A 192 -19.50 0.27 0.58
C SER A 192 -20.93 0.83 0.60
N ASP A 193 -21.79 0.18 1.39
CA ASP A 193 -23.16 0.63 1.63
C ASP A 193 -23.27 1.20 3.04
N GLY A 194 -23.75 2.44 3.15
CA GLY A 194 -23.97 3.09 4.45
C GLY A 194 -25.06 2.42 5.29
N LYS A 195 -25.94 1.62 4.67
CA LYS A 195 -26.98 0.87 5.39
C LYS A 195 -26.48 -0.47 5.92
N GLN A 196 -25.48 -1.06 5.28
CA GLN A 196 -24.90 -2.35 5.60
C GLN A 196 -23.38 -2.29 5.53
N PRO A 197 -22.73 -1.51 6.42
CA PRO A 197 -21.28 -1.44 6.43
C PRO A 197 -20.70 -2.80 6.82
N ILE A 198 -19.78 -3.31 6.01
CA ILE A 198 -19.05 -4.55 6.30
C ILE A 198 -17.86 -4.22 7.20
N ASP A 199 -17.66 -5.00 8.28
CA ASP A 199 -16.50 -4.86 9.14
C ASP A 199 -15.22 -5.22 8.38
N PHE A 200 -14.11 -4.52 8.66
CA PHE A 200 -12.84 -4.84 8.02
C PHE A 200 -12.38 -6.29 8.24
N LYS A 201 -12.68 -6.88 9.41
CA LYS A 201 -12.38 -8.29 9.68
C LYS A 201 -12.98 -9.22 8.62
N ASP A 202 -14.19 -8.91 8.15
CA ASP A 202 -14.94 -9.70 7.16
C ASP A 202 -14.47 -9.41 5.72
N LEU A 203 -13.70 -8.33 5.52
CA LEU A 203 -13.01 -7.98 4.28
C LEU A 203 -11.53 -8.35 4.29
N ARG A 204 -10.96 -8.74 5.43
CA ARG A 204 -9.51 -8.93 5.56
C ARG A 204 -9.05 -10.15 4.78
N SER A 205 -9.87 -11.20 4.76
CA SER A 205 -9.52 -12.45 4.11
C SER A 205 -10.73 -13.23 3.65
N PHE A 206 -10.50 -14.12 2.68
CA PHE A 206 -11.45 -15.14 2.28
C PHE A 206 -10.67 -16.37 1.80
N ARG A 207 -11.33 -17.53 1.80
CA ARG A 207 -10.73 -18.78 1.36
C ARG A 207 -11.22 -19.11 -0.05
N PRO A 208 -10.34 -19.58 -0.95
CA PRO A 208 -10.83 -20.31 -2.11
C PRO A 208 -11.55 -21.58 -1.63
N PRO A 209 -12.56 -22.07 -2.35
CA PRO A 209 -13.19 -23.34 -2.04
C PRO A 209 -12.16 -24.45 -2.09
N ILE A 210 -12.34 -25.42 -1.19
CA ILE A 210 -11.40 -26.50 -0.95
C ILE A 210 -11.29 -27.35 -2.22
N SER A 211 -10.15 -27.27 -2.92
CA SER A 211 -9.82 -28.29 -3.91
C SER A 211 -9.57 -29.60 -3.16
N SER A 212 -9.97 -30.73 -3.75
CA SER A 212 -9.83 -32.07 -3.17
C SER A 212 -8.38 -32.51 -2.87
N ASP A 213 -7.38 -31.69 -3.19
CA ASP A 213 -5.96 -31.88 -2.89
C ASP A 213 -5.53 -31.32 -1.52
N THR A 214 -6.39 -31.42 -0.50
CA THR A 214 -6.03 -31.14 0.91
C THR A 214 -5.13 -32.21 1.54
N THR A 215 -4.47 -33.03 0.72
CA THR A 215 -3.62 -34.16 1.09
C THR A 215 -2.43 -33.80 1.98
N HIS A 216 -2.14 -32.51 2.19
CA HIS A 216 -1.00 -32.03 2.99
C HIS A 216 -1.33 -31.05 4.12
N GLY A 217 -2.61 -30.80 4.45
CA GLY A 217 -2.97 -29.93 5.58
C GLY A 217 -2.55 -28.45 5.42
N ILE A 218 -2.19 -28.04 4.19
CA ILE A 218 -1.92 -26.66 3.81
C ILE A 218 -3.26 -25.97 3.55
N GLN A 219 -3.49 -24.88 4.26
CA GLN A 219 -4.65 -24.03 4.07
C GLN A 219 -4.27 -22.84 3.19
N LYS A 220 -5.06 -22.64 2.14
CA LYS A 220 -4.94 -21.48 1.26
C LYS A 220 -5.95 -20.42 1.68
N THR A 221 -5.49 -19.18 1.82
CA THR A 221 -6.33 -18.04 2.20
C THR A 221 -5.87 -16.81 1.41
N TYR A 222 -6.79 -16.08 0.81
CA TYR A 222 -6.49 -14.77 0.25
C TYR A 222 -6.50 -13.75 1.37
N MET A 223 -5.38 -13.04 1.54
CA MET A 223 -5.19 -12.00 2.54
C MET A 223 -5.09 -10.65 1.86
N VAL A 224 -5.74 -9.63 2.40
CA VAL A 224 -5.63 -8.27 1.87
C VAL A 224 -4.18 -7.78 1.97
N LEU A 225 -3.66 -7.24 0.88
CA LEU A 225 -2.33 -6.65 0.74
C LEU A 225 -2.39 -5.12 0.65
N ALA A 226 -3.41 -4.60 -0.03
CA ALA A 226 -3.63 -3.17 -0.16
C ALA A 226 -5.11 -2.85 -0.31
N ILE A 227 -5.48 -1.68 0.19
CA ILE A 227 -6.80 -1.07 0.05
C ILE A 227 -6.60 0.33 -0.47
N VAL A 228 -7.27 0.66 -1.57
CA VAL A 228 -7.31 2.03 -2.08
C VAL A 228 -8.72 2.55 -1.96
N ARG A 229 -8.91 3.58 -1.12
CA ARG A 229 -10.13 4.39 -1.14
C ARG A 229 -10.11 5.24 -2.41
N LEU A 230 -11.07 5.01 -3.30
CA LEU A 230 -11.12 5.68 -4.58
C LEU A 230 -11.65 7.11 -4.42
N ASN A 231 -11.15 8.02 -5.25
CA ASN A 231 -11.72 9.35 -5.35
C ASN A 231 -13.14 9.30 -5.93
N ASP A 232 -13.95 10.28 -5.54
CA ASP A 232 -15.29 10.50 -6.07
C ASP A 232 -15.66 11.99 -5.94
N ASN A 233 -16.93 12.33 -6.19
CA ASN A 233 -17.40 13.72 -6.10
C ASN A 233 -17.29 14.32 -4.67
N SER A 234 -17.24 13.47 -3.64
CA SER A 234 -17.14 13.85 -2.23
C SER A 234 -15.72 13.71 -1.67
N HIS A 235 -14.90 12.83 -2.26
CA HIS A 235 -13.55 12.49 -1.82
C HIS A 235 -12.55 12.84 -2.93
N LYS A 236 -11.85 13.97 -2.78
CA LYS A 236 -11.00 14.52 -3.85
C LYS A 236 -9.76 13.70 -4.21
N ASN A 237 -9.21 12.96 -3.24
CA ASN A 237 -7.96 12.22 -3.41
C ASN A 237 -8.18 10.72 -3.21
N ASP A 238 -7.46 9.92 -4.00
CA ASP A 238 -7.25 8.51 -3.72
C ASP A 238 -6.35 8.36 -2.49
N TYR A 239 -6.66 7.38 -1.63
CA TYR A 239 -5.83 7.04 -0.48
C TYR A 239 -5.56 5.55 -0.43
N VAL A 240 -4.30 5.18 -0.23
CA VAL A 240 -3.86 3.80 -0.11
C VAL A 240 -3.44 3.47 1.30
N ARG A 241 -3.77 2.25 1.72
CA ARG A 241 -3.24 1.59 2.91
C ARG A 241 -2.78 0.19 2.55
N THR A 242 -1.69 -0.26 3.15
CA THR A 242 -1.05 -1.53 2.84
C THR A 242 -0.99 -2.44 4.06
N TYR A 243 -0.87 -3.75 3.83
CA TYR A 243 -0.94 -4.79 4.84
C TYR A 243 0.14 -5.83 4.56
N SER A 244 0.70 -6.42 5.62
CA SER A 244 1.53 -7.61 5.48
C SER A 244 0.67 -8.79 5.02
N ILE A 245 1.28 -9.76 4.34
CA ILE A 245 0.64 -11.04 4.03
C ILE A 245 0.18 -11.78 5.32
N ASP A 246 0.81 -11.47 6.45
CA ASP A 246 0.44 -11.99 7.78
C ASP A 246 -0.71 -11.20 8.44
N GLY A 247 -1.34 -10.26 7.73
CA GLY A 247 -2.54 -9.54 8.17
C GLY A 247 -2.38 -8.12 8.76
N PRO A 248 -1.33 -7.75 9.53
CA PRO A 248 -1.30 -6.43 10.14
C PRO A 248 -1.09 -5.32 9.11
N ASN A 249 -1.69 -4.16 9.36
CA ASN A 249 -1.44 -2.94 8.59
C ASN A 249 0.05 -2.56 8.68
N PHE A 250 0.66 -2.32 7.53
CA PHE A 250 2.05 -1.92 7.43
C PHE A 250 2.18 -0.41 7.63
N ILE A 251 3.05 0.01 8.54
CA ILE A 251 3.40 1.42 8.76
C ILE A 251 4.67 1.72 7.97
N ALA A 252 4.58 2.64 7.01
CA ALA A 252 5.73 3.01 6.20
C ALA A 252 6.74 3.85 7.01
N GLU A 253 7.98 3.97 6.52
CA GLU A 253 8.99 4.84 7.14
C GLU A 253 8.56 6.30 7.18
N TYR A 254 7.79 6.70 6.17
CA TYR A 254 7.11 7.98 6.09
C TYR A 254 5.82 7.80 5.29
N GLU A 255 4.82 8.62 5.60
CA GLU A 255 3.48 8.48 5.05
C GLU A 255 3.04 9.82 4.47
N PRO A 256 3.13 9.98 3.13
CA PRO A 256 2.72 11.21 2.48
C PRO A 256 1.24 11.49 2.73
N PRO A 257 0.88 12.64 3.35
CA PRO A 257 -0.51 12.94 3.71
C PRO A 257 -1.45 13.03 2.52
N SER A 258 -0.91 13.29 1.32
CA SER A 258 -1.67 13.45 0.08
C SER A 258 -2.34 12.16 -0.40
N PHE A 259 -1.81 10.98 -0.06
CA PHE A 259 -2.31 9.69 -0.53
C PHE A 259 -2.18 8.51 0.46
N MET A 260 -1.56 8.69 1.64
CA MET A 260 -1.48 7.66 2.70
C MET A 260 -2.04 8.15 4.05
N ALA A 261 -3.04 9.02 4.04
CA ALA A 261 -3.67 9.50 5.27
C ALA A 261 -4.30 8.35 6.09
N HIS A 262 -4.20 8.43 7.41
CA HIS A 262 -4.62 7.36 8.34
C HIS A 262 -6.06 7.49 8.86
N ARG A 263 -6.77 8.56 8.47
CA ARG A 263 -8.04 8.96 9.10
C ARG A 263 -9.30 8.47 8.38
N TRP A 264 -9.23 7.36 7.66
CA TRP A 264 -10.38 6.79 6.95
C TRP A 264 -10.55 5.32 7.30
N SER A 265 -11.76 4.79 7.21
CA SER A 265 -12.07 3.37 7.38
C SER A 265 -12.78 2.83 6.13
N VAL A 266 -12.69 1.53 5.88
CA VAL A 266 -13.54 0.83 4.89
C VAL A 266 -15.04 0.91 5.22
N LYS A 267 -15.37 1.28 6.47
CA LYS A 267 -16.74 1.56 6.92
C LYS A 267 -17.23 2.95 6.55
N ASP A 268 -16.34 3.85 6.12
CA ASP A 268 -16.75 5.16 5.63
C ASP A 268 -17.58 4.92 4.35
N ALA A 269 -18.86 5.26 4.41
CA ALA A 269 -19.81 4.95 3.36
C ALA A 269 -20.71 6.15 3.07
N PRO A 270 -21.19 6.32 1.83
CA PRO A 270 -20.93 5.46 0.66
C PRO A 270 -19.61 5.81 -0.04
N VAL A 271 -18.72 4.82 -0.21
CA VAL A 271 -17.41 4.99 -0.86
C VAL A 271 -17.03 3.72 -1.63
N LYS A 272 -16.26 3.86 -2.71
CA LYS A 272 -15.69 2.72 -3.43
C LYS A 272 -14.26 2.46 -3.00
N TYR A 273 -13.92 1.18 -2.88
CA TYR A 273 -12.58 0.74 -2.53
C TYR A 273 -12.08 -0.26 -3.57
N MET A 274 -10.81 -0.18 -3.94
CA MET A 274 -10.10 -1.27 -4.61
C MET A 274 -9.35 -2.08 -3.55
N LEU A 275 -9.75 -3.34 -3.39
CA LEU A 275 -9.11 -4.30 -2.50
C LEU A 275 -8.20 -5.21 -3.31
N ILE A 276 -6.95 -5.33 -2.90
CA ILE A 276 -5.93 -6.18 -3.53
C ILE A 276 -5.59 -7.30 -2.55
N TYR A 277 -5.76 -8.54 -2.96
CA TYR A 277 -5.48 -9.73 -2.16
C TYR A 277 -4.32 -10.52 -2.73
N GLY A 278 -3.53 -11.12 -1.82
CA GLY A 278 -2.49 -12.09 -2.13
C GLY A 278 -2.83 -13.47 -1.57
N LEU A 279 -2.48 -14.52 -2.29
CA LEU A 279 -2.66 -15.90 -1.84
C LEU A 279 -1.61 -16.25 -0.76
N HIS A 280 -2.07 -16.52 0.45
CA HIS A 280 -1.27 -17.00 1.57
C HIS A 280 -1.48 -18.51 1.76
N GLU A 281 -0.39 -19.24 1.95
CA GLU A 281 -0.41 -20.67 2.26
C GLU A 281 0.17 -20.88 3.66
N SER A 282 -0.63 -21.39 4.58
CA SER A 282 -0.21 -21.68 5.95
C SER A 282 -0.49 -23.13 6.31
N GLN A 283 0.27 -23.68 7.27
CA GLN A 283 -0.11 -24.96 7.87
C GLN A 283 -1.34 -24.73 8.74
N SER A 284 -2.30 -25.65 8.69
CA SER A 284 -3.57 -25.57 9.43
C SER A 284 -3.44 -25.32 10.94
N ASN A 285 -2.28 -25.60 11.55
CA ASN A 285 -2.01 -25.38 12.97
C ASN A 285 -1.45 -23.98 13.29
N ASP A 286 -1.03 -23.21 12.30
CA ASP A 286 -0.42 -21.87 12.45
C ASP A 286 -1.42 -20.73 12.25
N LEU A 287 -2.69 -20.96 12.63
CA LEU A 287 -3.73 -19.94 12.51
C LEU A 287 -3.47 -18.78 13.48
N THR A 288 -2.74 -17.79 12.97
CA THR A 288 -2.72 -16.46 13.57
C THR A 288 -4.15 -15.95 13.61
N ASP A 289 -4.61 -15.49 14.78
CA ASP A 289 -5.93 -14.87 14.92
C ASP A 289 -5.93 -13.51 14.21
N PHE A 290 -6.16 -13.56 12.90
CA PHE A 290 -6.21 -12.37 12.07
C PHE A 290 -7.38 -11.47 12.44
N ASP A 291 -8.45 -11.98 13.07
CA ASP A 291 -9.62 -11.19 13.44
C ASP A 291 -9.30 -10.19 14.56
N SER A 292 -8.31 -10.51 15.40
CA SER A 292 -7.84 -9.64 16.48
C SER A 292 -7.06 -8.40 16.00
N LEU A 293 -6.56 -8.41 14.75
CA LEU A 293 -5.71 -7.33 14.25
C LEU A 293 -6.55 -6.09 13.90
N PRO A 294 -6.12 -4.86 14.22
CA PRO A 294 -6.87 -3.67 13.86
C PRO A 294 -6.79 -3.37 12.35
N GLU A 295 -7.81 -2.68 11.82
CA GLU A 295 -7.78 -2.16 10.43
C GLU A 295 -6.62 -1.18 10.21
N ILE A 296 -6.43 -0.29 11.19
CA ILE A 296 -5.44 0.78 11.18
C ILE A 296 -4.47 0.49 12.32
N ALA A 297 -3.20 0.27 11.99
CA ALA A 297 -2.18 0.10 13.02
C ALA A 297 -2.02 1.40 13.81
N THR A 298 -1.91 1.29 15.13
CA THR A 298 -1.50 2.42 15.95
C THR A 298 0.02 2.53 15.90
N TYR A 299 0.54 3.76 15.77
CA TYR A 299 1.98 3.97 15.89
C TYR A 299 2.43 3.48 17.26
N ARG A 300 3.49 2.66 17.29
CA ARG A 300 4.15 2.27 18.52
C ARG A 300 4.88 3.49 19.09
N ILE A 301 4.22 4.21 19.99
CA ILE A 301 4.86 5.25 20.79
C ILE A 301 5.83 4.54 21.74
N ALA A 302 7.12 4.88 21.69
CA ALA A 302 8.08 4.30 22.62
C ALA A 302 7.65 4.63 24.07
N GLN A 303 7.86 3.73 25.03
CA GLN A 303 7.46 4.01 26.41
C GLN A 303 8.11 5.28 26.97
N GLU A 304 9.32 5.60 26.51
CA GLU A 304 10.02 6.85 26.81
C GLU A 304 9.24 8.08 26.32
N ASP A 305 8.69 8.01 25.11
CA ASP A 305 7.87 9.09 24.53
C ASP A 305 6.50 9.17 25.23
N VAL A 306 5.90 8.04 25.63
CA VAL A 306 4.69 8.03 26.47
C VAL A 306 4.97 8.70 27.81
N ALA A 307 6.10 8.38 28.46
CA ALA A 307 6.49 9.00 29.72
C ALA A 307 6.75 10.51 29.55
N ARG A 308 7.36 10.91 28.43
CA ARG A 308 7.59 12.32 28.10
C ARG A 308 6.29 13.07 27.85
N ILE A 309 5.34 12.49 27.10
CA ILE A 309 4.01 13.06 26.86
C ILE A 309 3.24 13.19 28.17
N ARG A 310 3.27 12.17 29.03
CA ARG A 310 2.67 12.26 30.38
C ARG A 310 3.32 13.36 31.20
N GLY A 311 4.65 13.49 31.19
CA GLY A 311 5.35 14.57 31.89
C GLY A 311 4.97 15.96 31.37
N VAL A 312 4.70 16.11 30.07
CA VAL A 312 4.17 17.35 29.49
C VAL A 312 2.73 17.59 29.93
N ASP A 313 1.87 16.57 29.94
CA ASP A 313 0.48 16.70 30.39
C ASP A 313 0.41 17.03 31.90
N ASP A 314 1.21 16.37 32.73
CA ASP A 314 1.35 16.67 34.15
C ASP A 314 1.86 18.10 34.37
N TYR A 315 2.82 18.56 33.56
CA TYR A 315 3.30 19.95 33.61
C TYR A 315 2.21 20.94 33.19
N LEU A 316 1.49 20.69 32.09
CA LEU A 316 0.39 21.55 31.63
C LEU A 316 -0.78 21.58 32.63
N ASN A 317 -1.06 20.45 33.29
CA ASN A 317 -2.04 20.36 34.37
C ASN A 317 -1.55 21.07 35.64
N SER A 318 -0.24 21.04 35.94
CA SER A 318 0.36 21.82 37.01
C SER A 318 0.36 23.34 36.74
N LEU A 319 0.36 23.72 35.45
CA LEU A 319 0.26 25.09 34.98
C LEU A 319 -1.17 25.62 34.91
N ARG A 320 -2.22 24.82 35.21
CA ARG A 320 -3.59 25.31 35.39
C ARG A 320 -3.74 25.83 36.83
N PRO A 321 -3.59 27.13 37.10
CA PRO A 321 -3.62 27.63 38.47
C PRO A 321 -5.07 28.01 38.79
N GLY A 322 -5.60 27.42 39.85
CA GLY A 322 -6.42 28.21 40.76
C GLY A 322 -5.52 29.36 41.25
N GLN A 323 -5.85 30.59 40.86
CA GLN A 323 -5.39 31.88 41.40
C GLN A 323 -3.98 31.93 42.03
N GLN A 324 -3.01 32.52 41.32
CA GLN A 324 -2.26 33.71 41.77
C GLN A 324 -1.24 34.19 40.72
N THR A 325 -0.99 35.49 40.77
CA THR A 325 -0.37 36.43 39.80
C THR A 325 1.17 36.32 39.67
N PRO A 326 1.80 36.99 38.67
CA PRO A 326 3.03 36.57 38.00
C PRO A 326 4.32 37.26 38.51
N GLY A 327 5.48 36.69 38.16
CA GLY A 327 6.79 37.30 38.33
C GLY A 327 7.86 36.80 37.34
N ALA A 328 8.14 37.64 36.35
CA ALA A 328 9.42 37.98 35.71
C ALA A 328 10.39 36.93 35.11
N ASP A 329 10.62 37.12 33.80
CA ASP A 329 11.89 37.25 33.05
C ASP A 329 13.00 36.18 33.11
N SER A 330 13.36 35.61 31.94
CA SER A 330 14.51 36.08 31.14
C SER A 330 14.88 35.19 29.93
N THR A 331 15.28 35.90 28.87
CA THR A 331 15.91 35.61 27.56
C THR A 331 17.29 34.91 27.69
N THR A 332 17.97 34.25 26.71
CA THR A 332 18.21 34.53 25.27
C THR A 332 19.10 33.41 24.64
N SER A 333 19.04 33.27 23.30
CA SER A 333 20.12 32.93 22.31
C SER A 333 20.89 31.59 22.41
N GLY A 334 21.23 30.83 21.36
CA GLY A 334 21.31 31.03 19.91
C GLY A 334 22.73 30.66 19.42
N THR A 335 22.90 29.78 18.42
CA THR A 335 24.06 29.80 17.47
C THR A 335 23.95 28.78 16.33
N ASN A 336 24.29 29.27 15.13
CA ASN A 336 24.56 28.52 13.89
C ASN A 336 26.03 28.04 13.86
N LEU A 337 26.35 27.07 12.98
CA LEU A 337 27.42 27.23 11.96
C LEU A 337 27.46 26.05 10.97
N ALA A 338 27.94 26.39 9.77
CA ALA A 338 27.95 25.62 8.52
C ALA A 338 29.28 24.89 8.27
N GLY A 339 29.28 24.03 7.24
CA GLY A 339 30.50 23.54 6.57
C GLY A 339 30.17 22.44 5.56
N GLY A 340 30.47 22.65 4.28
CA GLY A 340 30.18 21.71 3.18
C GLY A 340 31.41 20.99 2.64
N SER A 341 31.21 20.09 1.66
CA SER A 341 32.09 19.91 0.48
C SER A 341 31.53 18.92 -0.56
N GLU A 342 31.84 19.24 -1.81
CA GLU A 342 32.21 18.41 -2.98
C GLU A 342 31.28 17.33 -3.58
N HIS A 343 30.96 17.57 -4.86
CA HIS A 343 30.20 16.73 -5.76
C HIS A 343 31.06 15.63 -6.40
N SER A 344 30.82 14.39 -5.98
CA SER A 344 30.95 13.20 -6.84
C SER A 344 29.53 12.69 -7.13
N VAL A 345 29.32 12.11 -8.32
CA VAL A 345 28.04 11.47 -8.65
C VAL A 345 27.82 10.34 -7.64
N PRO A 346 26.76 10.39 -6.82
CA PRO A 346 26.65 9.49 -5.69
C PRO A 346 26.35 8.07 -6.19
N GLU A 347 27.28 7.16 -5.92
CA GLU A 347 26.96 5.75 -5.79
C GLU A 347 25.91 5.62 -4.68
N TYR A 348 24.75 5.04 -4.99
CA TYR A 348 23.67 4.86 -4.03
C TYR A 348 24.15 3.94 -2.89
N LYS A 349 24.49 4.52 -1.74
CA LYS A 349 24.81 3.80 -0.50
C LYS A 349 23.78 4.16 0.56
N ASP A 350 22.80 3.28 0.72
CA ASP A 350 21.82 3.41 1.78
C ASP A 350 22.48 3.08 3.13
N ARG A 351 22.70 4.12 3.93
CA ARG A 351 23.34 4.02 5.26
C ARG A 351 22.51 3.21 6.27
N ARG A 352 21.25 2.89 5.96
CA ARG A 352 20.34 2.08 6.80
C ARG A 352 20.49 0.58 6.58
N ILE A 353 21.23 0.19 5.55
CA ILE A 353 21.50 -1.21 5.22
C ILE A 353 22.87 -1.57 5.78
N SER A 354 22.92 -2.48 6.76
CA SER A 354 24.20 -2.99 7.24
C SER A 354 24.91 -3.81 6.16
N SER A 355 26.23 -4.00 6.32
CA SER A 355 27.02 -4.93 5.48
C SER A 355 26.51 -6.37 5.48
N LEU A 356 25.61 -6.73 6.42
CA LEU A 356 24.96 -8.04 6.50
C LEU A 356 23.58 -8.07 5.82
N GLY A 357 23.14 -7.00 5.17
CA GLY A 357 21.83 -6.89 4.52
C GLY A 357 20.66 -6.67 5.50
N LEU A 358 20.95 -6.53 6.80
CA LEU A 358 19.92 -6.16 7.78
C LEU A 358 19.53 -4.70 7.56
N TYR A 359 18.23 -4.51 7.35
CA TYR A 359 17.60 -3.21 7.19
C TYR A 359 17.18 -2.66 8.54
N PHE A 360 17.66 -1.47 8.88
CA PHE A 360 17.25 -0.77 10.09
C PHE A 360 16.30 0.38 9.71
N PRO A 361 14.98 0.20 9.86
CA PRO A 361 14.06 1.32 9.66
C PRO A 361 14.45 2.44 10.63
N LYS A 362 14.29 3.70 10.21
CA LYS A 362 14.37 4.84 11.15
C LYS A 362 13.45 4.51 12.34
N LYS A 363 13.89 4.82 13.57
CA LYS A 363 12.95 4.93 14.69
C LYS A 363 11.81 5.82 14.19
N ALA A 364 10.58 5.31 14.20
CA ALA A 364 9.43 6.01 13.66
C ALA A 364 9.34 7.40 14.29
N TRP A 365 9.65 8.41 13.49
CA TRP A 365 9.31 9.83 13.61
C TRP A 365 9.43 10.55 14.97
N ASN A 366 10.32 11.55 15.01
CA ASN A 366 10.02 12.85 15.61
C ASN A 366 9.19 13.65 14.60
N VAL A 367 7.86 13.60 14.67
CA VAL A 367 7.00 14.51 13.90
C VAL A 367 7.28 15.93 14.38
N LYS A 368 7.88 16.75 13.51
CA LYS A 368 7.86 18.20 13.72
C LYS A 368 6.38 18.60 13.75
N GLU A 369 5.93 19.23 14.84
CA GLU A 369 4.55 19.69 15.08
C GLU A 369 3.93 20.54 13.94
N ASN A 370 4.72 20.92 12.92
CA ASN A 370 4.35 21.83 11.85
C ASN A 370 4.20 21.18 10.46
N SER A 371 4.04 19.86 10.35
CA SER A 371 3.73 19.24 9.05
C SER A 371 2.36 19.71 8.53
N PRO A 372 2.28 20.40 7.38
CA PRO A 372 1.01 20.86 6.82
C PRO A 372 0.16 19.63 6.45
N GLY A 373 -1.02 19.51 7.07
CA GLY A 373 -1.92 18.37 6.91
C GLY A 373 -2.27 17.65 8.22
N TYR A 374 -1.54 17.91 9.31
CA TYR A 374 -1.84 17.28 10.60
C TYR A 374 -2.88 18.05 11.45
N GLY A 375 -3.28 19.27 11.05
CA GLY A 375 -4.03 20.20 11.92
C GLY A 375 -5.21 20.98 11.32
N SER A 376 -5.62 20.82 10.06
CA SER A 376 -6.70 21.66 9.49
C SER A 376 -8.08 21.00 9.39
N ASP A 377 -8.17 19.67 9.46
CA ASP A 377 -9.47 18.99 9.44
C ASP A 377 -9.79 18.46 10.85
N ARG A 378 -10.49 19.29 11.63
CA ARG A 378 -11.16 18.88 12.87
C ARG A 378 -12.32 17.94 12.54
N PRO A 379 -12.45 16.78 13.20
CA PRO A 379 -13.75 16.13 13.34
C PRO A 379 -14.20 16.14 14.81
N TYR A 380 -15.52 16.15 14.97
CA TYR A 380 -16.28 15.52 16.06
C TYR A 380 -15.62 15.42 17.44
N ARG A 381 -16.15 16.22 18.37
CA ARG A 381 -16.21 15.84 19.79
C ARG A 381 -17.16 14.65 19.92
N GLU A 382 -16.67 13.56 20.50
CA GLU A 382 -17.52 12.69 21.33
C GLU A 382 -17.97 13.43 22.59
#